data_AF-A0A7C4X701-F1
#
_entry.id   AF-A0A7C4X701-F1
#
_cell.length_a   1.000
_cell.length_b   1.000
_cell.length_c   1.000
_cell.angle_alpha   90.00
_cell.angle_beta   90.00
_cell.angle_gamma   90.00
#
_symmetry.space_group_name_H-M   'P 1'
#
loop_
_entity.id
_entity.type
_entity.pdbx_description
1 polymer ?
#
loop_
_entity_poly.entity_id
_entity_poly.type
_entity_poly.pdbx_seq_one_letter_code
_entity_poly.pdbx_strand_id
1 'polypeptide(L)'
;MQDSELIEQLKLFILENSLPMKDLALFGVLCPLCGKTDRIRELENPQELQGLLSFETTGFSFYKECWEKFIDAGHTMAVCKFCNTPLKLNLQKMEARILLNLDY
;
A
#
# COMPACT_ATOMS: atom_id res chain seq x y z
N MET A 1 -12.11 -4.01 14.23
CA MET A 1 -10.66 -4.24 14.04
C MET A 1 -9.96 -2.91 14.24
N GLN A 2 -8.91 -2.87 15.06
CA GLN A 2 -8.10 -1.65 15.22
C GLN A 2 -7.28 -1.42 13.93
N ASP A 3 -6.94 -0.16 13.62
CA ASP A 3 -6.24 0.18 12.37
C ASP A 3 -4.88 -0.51 12.24
N SER A 4 -4.20 -0.77 13.35
CA SER A 4 -2.96 -1.54 13.41
C SER A 4 -3.12 -2.97 12.89
N GLU A 5 -4.20 -3.64 13.27
CA GLU A 5 -4.50 -5.02 12.87
C GLU A 5 -4.85 -5.10 11.37
N LEU A 6 -5.59 -4.10 10.85
CA LEU A 6 -5.86 -3.95 9.42
C LEU A 6 -4.56 -3.80 8.61
N ILE A 7 -3.62 -2.98 9.07
CA ILE A 7 -2.37 -2.72 8.36
C ILE A 7 -1.46 -3.95 8.35
N GLU A 8 -1.40 -4.71 9.45
CA GLU A 8 -0.65 -5.98 9.48
C GLU A 8 -1.26 -7.03 8.55
N GLN A 9 -2.60 -7.17 8.54
CA GLN A 9 -3.27 -8.06 7.59
C GLN A 9 -3.05 -7.62 6.13
N LEU A 10 -3.07 -6.30 5.85
CA LEU A 10 -2.75 -5.75 4.54
C LEU A 10 -1.31 -6.05 4.12
N LYS A 11 -0.36 -5.93 5.03
CA LYS A 11 1.03 -6.30 4.78
C LYS A 11 1.18 -7.78 4.43
N LEU A 12 0.50 -8.67 5.15
CA LEU A 12 0.49 -10.11 4.83
C LEU A 12 -0.11 -10.36 3.45
N PHE A 13 -1.25 -9.74 3.15
CA PHE A 13 -1.91 -9.86 1.85
C PHE A 13 -0.99 -9.43 0.70
N ILE A 14 -0.30 -8.29 0.83
CA ILE A 14 0.65 -7.79 -0.17
C ILE A 14 1.79 -8.78 -0.40
N LEU A 15 2.31 -9.39 0.68
CA LEU A 15 3.40 -10.36 0.58
C LEU A 15 2.95 -11.67 -0.07
N GLU A 16 1.82 -12.23 0.36
CA GLU A 16 1.27 -13.48 -0.16
C GLU A 16 0.91 -13.39 -1.64
N ASN A 17 0.37 -12.25 -2.07
CA ASN A 17 0.02 -11.99 -3.46
C ASN A 17 1.16 -11.36 -4.27
N SER A 18 2.35 -11.23 -3.67
CA SER A 18 3.55 -10.67 -4.30
C SER A 18 3.35 -9.28 -4.92
N LEU A 19 2.49 -8.44 -4.32
CA LEU A 19 2.20 -7.09 -4.81
C LEU A 19 3.35 -6.09 -4.51
N PRO A 20 3.53 -5.03 -5.33
CA PRO A 20 2.86 -4.82 -6.60
C PRO A 20 3.37 -5.77 -7.67
N MET A 21 2.50 -6.07 -8.63
CA MET A 21 2.84 -6.80 -9.85
C MET A 21 3.72 -5.95 -10.78
N LYS A 22 3.50 -4.64 -10.82
CA LYS A 22 4.33 -3.67 -11.54
C LYS A 22 5.55 -3.31 -10.70
N ASP A 23 6.74 -3.66 -11.17
CA ASP A 23 8.01 -3.30 -10.54
C ASP A 23 8.51 -1.92 -11.04
N LEU A 24 7.83 -0.85 -10.63
CA LEU A 24 8.30 0.51 -10.85
C LEU A 24 8.69 1.14 -9.50
N ALA A 25 9.99 1.39 -9.33
CA ALA A 25 10.50 2.12 -8.18
C ALA A 25 10.36 3.63 -8.40
N LEU A 26 9.86 4.34 -7.38
CA LEU A 26 9.81 5.79 -7.38
C LEU A 26 11.11 6.36 -6.81
N PHE A 27 11.82 7.12 -7.64
CA PHE A 27 13.07 7.75 -7.23
C PHE A 27 12.85 8.96 -6.33
N GLY A 28 13.67 9.11 -5.31
CA GLY A 28 13.68 10.26 -4.41
C GLY A 28 12.63 10.26 -3.31
N VAL A 29 11.74 9.26 -3.25
CA VAL A 29 10.74 9.14 -2.17
C VAL A 29 11.35 8.39 -0.98
N LEU A 30 11.33 9.01 0.20
CA LEU A 30 11.82 8.44 1.46
C LEU A 30 10.73 7.62 2.15
N CYS A 31 11.07 6.41 2.62
CA CYS A 31 10.19 5.66 3.50
C CYS A 31 10.20 6.28 4.92
N PRO A 32 9.04 6.70 5.46
CA PRO A 32 8.97 7.35 6.77
C PRO A 32 9.28 6.40 7.93
N LEU A 33 9.24 5.08 7.70
CA LEU A 33 9.50 4.08 8.74
C LEU A 33 10.97 3.65 8.79
N CYS A 34 11.57 3.29 7.65
CA CYS A 34 12.92 2.73 7.61
C CYS A 34 13.99 3.69 7.09
N GLY A 35 13.60 4.88 6.63
CA GLY A 35 14.52 5.91 6.12
C GLY A 35 15.23 5.55 4.81
N LYS A 36 14.79 4.50 4.10
CA LYS A 36 15.34 4.13 2.78
C LYS A 36 14.63 4.90 1.67
N THR A 37 15.40 5.37 0.69
CA THR A 37 14.90 5.97 -0.56
C THR A 37 14.84 4.93 -1.67
N ASP A 38 14.09 5.22 -2.74
CA ASP A 38 14.06 4.42 -3.99
C ASP A 38 13.58 2.97 -3.80
N ARG A 39 12.89 2.71 -2.69
CA ARG A 39 12.31 1.40 -2.34
C ARG A 39 10.79 1.40 -2.32
N ILE A 40 10.17 2.54 -2.58
CA ILE A 40 8.72 2.68 -2.57
C ILE A 40 8.19 2.35 -3.96
N ARG A 41 7.21 1.47 -3.99
CA ARG A 41 6.50 1.06 -5.19
C ARG A 41 5.01 1.28 -4.98
N GLU A 42 4.37 1.88 -5.96
CA GLU A 42 2.92 2.01 -5.98
C GLU A 42 2.27 0.63 -6.08
N LEU A 43 1.22 0.42 -5.29
CA LEU A 43 0.39 -0.78 -5.37
C LEU A 43 -0.69 -0.56 -6.43
N GLU A 44 -1.11 -1.63 -7.11
CA GLU A 44 -2.19 -1.53 -8.10
C GLU A 44 -3.50 -1.12 -7.43
N ASN A 45 -4.20 -0.20 -8.07
CA ASN A 45 -5.55 0.14 -7.63
C ASN A 45 -6.44 -1.12 -7.72
N PRO A 46 -7.37 -1.37 -6.76
CA PRO A 46 -8.31 -2.49 -6.83
C PRO A 46 -9.03 -2.64 -8.18
N GLN A 47 -9.33 -1.55 -8.89
CA GLN A 47 -9.92 -1.58 -10.22
C GLN A 47 -8.95 -2.11 -11.30
N GLU A 48 -7.63 -1.91 -11.15
CA GLU A 48 -6.62 -2.48 -12.07
C GLU A 48 -6.39 -3.98 -11.83
N LEU A 49 -6.59 -4.44 -10.60
CA LEU A 49 -6.51 -5.86 -10.23
C LEU A 49 -7.78 -6.63 -10.58
N GLN A 50 -8.86 -5.92 -10.94
CA GLN A 50 -10.15 -6.48 -11.30
C GLN A 50 -10.00 -7.40 -12.53
N GLY A 51 -10.02 -8.73 -12.30
CA GLY A 51 -9.84 -9.74 -13.35
C GLY A 51 -8.44 -10.37 -13.45
N LEU A 52 -7.45 -9.85 -12.71
CA LEU A 52 -6.12 -10.47 -12.57
C LEU A 52 -6.04 -11.40 -11.36
N LEU A 53 -6.74 -11.04 -10.29
CA LEU A 53 -6.91 -11.88 -9.11
C LEU A 53 -8.30 -12.54 -9.16
N SER A 54 -8.39 -13.82 -8.79
CA SER A 54 -9.67 -14.51 -8.74
C SER A 54 -10.57 -13.86 -7.67
N PHE A 55 -11.70 -13.31 -8.12
CA PHE A 55 -12.68 -12.60 -7.29
C PHE A 55 -13.24 -13.40 -6.12
N GLU A 56 -13.08 -14.72 -6.13
CA GLU A 56 -13.55 -15.63 -5.08
C GLU A 56 -12.63 -15.66 -3.86
N THR A 57 -11.46 -15.01 -3.90
CA THR A 57 -10.57 -14.95 -2.75
C THR A 57 -10.99 -13.84 -1.80
N THR A 58 -11.37 -14.21 -0.57
CA THR A 58 -11.71 -13.30 0.54
C THR A 58 -10.71 -12.15 0.73
N GLY A 59 -9.45 -12.36 0.34
CA GLY A 59 -8.40 -11.34 0.41
C GLY A 59 -8.58 -10.15 -0.54
N PHE A 60 -9.22 -10.31 -1.71
CA PHE A 60 -9.41 -9.18 -2.63
C PHE A 60 -10.38 -8.14 -2.08
N SER A 61 -11.50 -8.60 -1.50
CA SER A 61 -12.47 -7.71 -0.83
C SER A 61 -11.80 -6.94 0.30
N PHE A 62 -10.98 -7.62 1.10
CA PHE A 62 -10.20 -7.00 2.18
C PHE A 62 -9.22 -5.92 1.67
N TYR A 63 -8.49 -6.21 0.59
CA TYR A 63 -7.58 -5.24 -0.03
C TYR A 63 -8.32 -3.99 -0.51
N LYS A 64 -9.49 -4.18 -1.16
CA LYS A 64 -10.35 -3.09 -1.60
C LYS A 64 -10.84 -2.23 -0.43
N GLU A 65 -11.31 -2.85 0.65
CA GLU A 65 -11.73 -2.15 1.86
C GLU A 65 -10.58 -1.33 2.48
N CYS A 66 -9.39 -1.90 2.57
CA CYS A 66 -8.21 -1.16 3.05
C CYS A 66 -7.88 0.03 2.15
N TRP A 67 -8.01 -0.12 0.83
CA TRP A 67 -7.79 0.95 -0.11
C TRP A 67 -8.78 2.11 0.09
N GLU A 68 -10.07 1.80 0.15
CA GLU A 68 -11.13 2.79 0.36
C GLU A 68 -11.03 3.47 1.73
N LYS A 69 -10.53 2.77 2.75
CA LYS A 69 -10.38 3.31 4.10
C LYS A 69 -9.19 4.26 4.25
N PHE A 70 -8.02 3.88 3.73
CA PHE A 70 -6.77 4.60 4.04
C PHE A 70 -6.38 5.64 2.97
N ILE A 71 -6.90 5.50 1.75
CA ILE A 71 -6.52 6.36 0.62
C ILE A 71 -7.61 7.41 0.40
N ASP A 72 -7.21 8.68 0.41
CA ASP A 72 -8.06 9.83 0.08
C ASP A 72 -7.64 10.44 -1.26
N ALA A 73 -8.36 11.48 -1.67
CA ALA A 73 -8.10 12.18 -2.93
C ALA A 73 -6.65 12.70 -3.01
N GLY A 74 -5.98 12.38 -4.13
CA GLY A 74 -4.60 12.81 -4.38
C GLY A 74 -3.53 11.89 -3.79
N HIS A 75 -3.91 10.77 -3.17
CA HIS A 75 -2.99 9.74 -2.75
C HIS A 75 -3.27 8.41 -3.45
N THR A 76 -2.26 7.56 -3.47
CA THR A 76 -2.32 6.17 -3.89
C THR A 76 -1.73 5.30 -2.78
N MET A 77 -1.99 3.99 -2.81
CA MET A 77 -1.34 3.08 -1.89
C MET A 77 0.02 2.64 -2.44
N ALA A 78 0.99 2.47 -1.57
CA ALA A 78 2.32 2.02 -1.92
C ALA A 78 2.85 1.04 -0.89
N VAL A 79 3.97 0.38 -1.20
CA VAL A 79 4.71 -0.45 -0.26
C VAL A 79 6.19 -0.12 -0.35
N CYS A 80 6.86 -0.07 0.81
CA CYS A 80 8.31 -0.05 0.84
C CYS A 80 8.85 -1.49 0.72
N LYS A 81 9.53 -1.83 -0.37
CA LYS A 81 10.09 -3.19 -0.57
C LYS A 81 11.26 -3.55 0.37
N PHE A 82 11.74 -2.60 1.17
CA PHE A 82 12.76 -2.90 2.18
C PHE A 82 12.14 -3.42 3.48
N CYS A 83 11.14 -2.72 4.02
CA CYS A 83 10.49 -3.07 5.30
C CYS A 83 9.09 -3.68 5.13
N ASN A 84 8.62 -3.82 3.89
CA ASN A 84 7.30 -4.32 3.50
C ASN A 84 6.14 -3.56 4.13
N THR A 85 6.36 -2.30 4.50
CA THR A 85 5.33 -1.47 5.13
C THR A 85 4.42 -0.88 4.06
N PRO A 86 3.09 -1.07 4.17
CA PRO A 86 2.12 -0.34 3.37
C PRO A 86 2.13 1.15 3.73
N LEU A 87 2.08 2.01 2.72
CA LEU A 87 2.23 3.45 2.82
C LEU A 87 1.16 4.15 2.00
N LYS A 88 0.86 5.38 2.37
CA LYS A 88 0.11 6.32 1.57
C LYS A 88 1.10 7.18 0.80
N LEU A 89 0.93 7.27 -0.50
CA LEU A 89 1.87 7.94 -1.39
C LEU A 89 1.18 9.11 -2.10
N ASN A 90 1.81 10.27 -2.06
CA ASN A 90 1.43 11.42 -2.86
C ASN A 90 2.41 11.59 -4.02
N LEU A 91 2.01 11.22 -5.24
CA LEU A 91 2.87 11.31 -6.42
C LEU A 91 3.19 12.75 -6.83
N GLN A 92 2.28 13.70 -6.58
CA GLN A 92 2.51 15.10 -6.93
C GLN A 92 3.57 15.75 -6.03
N LYS A 93 3.60 15.35 -4.75
CA LYS A 93 4.55 15.85 -3.75
C LYS A 93 5.77 14.96 -3.58
N MET A 94 5.81 13.79 -4.23
CA MET A 94 6.84 12.76 -4.06
C MET A 94 7.06 12.40 -2.58
N GLU A 95 5.97 12.26 -1.83
CA GLU A 95 5.97 12.09 -0.37
C GLU A 95 5.23 10.81 0.02
N ALA A 96 5.80 10.03 0.95
CA ALA A 96 5.16 8.85 1.52
C ALA A 96 4.90 9.00 3.02
N ARG A 97 3.74 8.50 3.47
CA ARG A 97 3.27 8.55 4.85
C ARG A 97 2.83 7.16 5.31
N ILE A 98 2.91 6.91 6.61
CA ILE A 98 2.36 5.69 7.21
C ILE A 98 0.82 5.69 7.10
N LEU A 99 0.21 4.52 7.00
CA LEU A 99 -1.27 4.39 6.95
C LEU A 99 -1.93 4.59 8.32
N LEU A 100 -1.16 4.60 9.41
CA LEU A 100 -1.67 4.86 10.76
C LEU A 100 -2.03 6.34 10.88
N ASN A 101 -3.30 6.61 11.21
CA ASN A 101 -3.64 7.83 11.93
C ASN A 101 -3.09 7.66 13.36
N LEU A 102 -1.87 8.14 13.60
CA LEU A 102 -1.43 8.42 14.95
C LEU A 102 -2.13 9.71 15.40
N ASP A 103 -3.46 9.64 15.58
CA ASP A 103 -4.17 10.63 16.36
C ASP A 103 -3.82 10.33 17.83
N TYR A 104 -2.72 10.94 18.30
CA TYR A 104 -2.35 11.01 19.70
C TYR A 104 -3.19 12.04 20.43
#